data_AF-A0A961HYB9-F1
#
_entry.id   AF-A0A961HYB9-F1
#
_cell.length_a   1.000
_cell.length_b   1.000
_cell.length_c   1.000
_cell.angle_alpha   90.00
_cell.angle_beta   90.00
_cell.angle_gamma   90.00
#
_symmetry.space_group_name_H-M   'P 1'
#
loop_
_entity.id
_entity.type
_entity.pdbx_description
1 polymer ?
#
loop_
_entity_poly.entity_id
_entity_poly.type
_entity_poly.pdbx_seq_one_letter_code
_entity_poly.pdbx_strand_id
1 'polypeptide(L)'
;MRGFGFVALAGALALAGCGDGATGTGSAAAPGGGGDASGTMPCSAGESSFDKLCDWRVTRREGGAADIFITKPAGAESPGTRVISYAGGSFSTTGGVPMDVGKYGDTWVLGVQNREFYRFPDSVITGG
;
A
#
# COMPACT_ATOMS: atom_id res chain seq x y z
N MET A 1 -6.91 -41.97 59.89
CA MET A 1 -7.00 -42.36 58.47
C MET A 1 -7.37 -41.09 57.70
N ARG A 2 -6.40 -40.41 57.10
CA ARG A 2 -6.12 -40.35 55.64
C ARG A 2 -7.14 -39.53 54.83
N GLY A 3 -6.64 -38.48 54.15
CA GLY A 3 -7.29 -37.76 53.03
C GLY A 3 -7.22 -36.24 53.22
N PHE A 4 -6.13 -35.53 52.85
CA PHE A 4 -5.80 -34.99 51.51
C PHE A 4 -6.93 -34.25 50.78
N GLY A 5 -6.75 -32.95 50.58
CA GLY A 5 -7.57 -32.11 49.71
C GLY A 5 -7.18 -30.64 49.78
N PHE A 6 -6.00 -30.27 49.28
CA PHE A 6 -5.67 -28.87 48.99
C PHE A 6 -6.39 -28.48 47.69
N VAL A 7 -7.40 -27.61 47.77
CA VAL A 7 -7.99 -26.93 46.62
C VAL A 7 -7.42 -25.52 46.57
N ALA A 8 -6.52 -25.28 45.62
CA ALA A 8 -6.04 -23.93 45.30
C ALA A 8 -7.10 -23.22 44.45
N LEU A 9 -7.87 -22.31 45.05
CA LEU A 9 -8.61 -21.28 44.30
C LEU A 9 -7.65 -20.12 44.02
N ALA A 10 -7.07 -20.10 42.82
CA ALA A 10 -6.47 -18.89 42.27
C ALA A 10 -7.61 -18.00 41.75
N GLY A 11 -7.93 -16.96 42.52
CA GLY A 11 -8.87 -15.92 42.13
C GLY A 11 -8.29 -15.04 41.02
N ALA A 12 -9.01 -14.97 39.90
CA ALA A 12 -8.74 -14.05 38.81
C ALA A 12 -9.17 -12.62 39.20
N LEU A 13 -8.25 -11.66 39.14
CA LEU A 13 -8.58 -10.25 39.02
C LEU A 13 -8.33 -9.80 37.58
N ALA A 14 -9.42 -9.35 36.95
CA ALA A 14 -9.43 -8.65 35.68
C ALA A 14 -9.09 -7.16 35.87
N LEU A 15 -8.62 -6.54 34.79
CA LEU A 15 -8.80 -5.16 34.31
C LEU A 15 -7.49 -4.47 33.92
N ALA A 16 -7.27 -4.33 32.62
CA ALA A 16 -7.06 -3.05 31.95
C ALA A 16 -6.88 -3.32 30.46
N GLY A 17 -7.95 -3.09 29.69
CA GLY A 17 -7.82 -2.90 28.26
C GLY A 17 -7.23 -1.52 28.00
N CYS A 18 -6.16 -1.48 27.21
CA CYS A 18 -5.91 -0.37 26.31
C CYS A 18 -6.25 -0.89 24.92
N GLY A 19 -7.37 -0.43 24.38
CA GLY A 19 -7.62 -0.56 22.96
C GLY A 19 -6.75 0.46 22.23
N ASP A 20 -5.93 0.00 21.30
CA ASP A 20 -5.32 0.84 20.28
C ASP A 20 -5.85 0.41 18.91
N GLY A 21 -6.17 1.42 18.12
CA GLY A 21 -7.08 1.40 16.99
C GLY A 21 -6.82 0.32 15.93
N ALA A 22 -7.92 -0.11 15.33
CA ALA A 22 -7.90 -0.74 14.02
C ALA A 22 -7.29 0.21 12.98
N THR A 23 -6.12 -0.16 12.45
CA THR A 23 -5.76 0.10 11.06
C THR A 23 -5.06 -1.16 10.57
N GLY A 24 -5.66 -1.82 9.58
CA GLY A 24 -5.29 -3.16 9.16
C GLY A 24 -3.82 -3.26 8.76
N THR A 25 -3.03 -3.99 9.57
CA THR A 25 -1.76 -4.56 9.15
C THR A 25 -2.05 -5.77 8.26
N GLY A 26 -2.50 -5.49 7.04
CA GLY A 26 -2.39 -6.41 5.92
C GLY A 26 -1.07 -6.14 5.21
N SER A 27 0.06 -6.25 5.90
CA SER A 27 1.37 -6.18 5.25
C SER A 27 1.63 -7.50 4.52
N ALA A 28 0.88 -7.74 3.43
CA ALA A 28 1.43 -8.51 2.34
C ALA A 28 2.74 -7.83 1.95
N ALA A 29 3.83 -8.59 1.83
CA ALA A 29 5.11 -8.03 1.43
C ALA A 29 4.90 -7.24 0.14
N ALA A 30 5.07 -5.93 0.20
CA ALA A 30 4.87 -5.06 -0.94
C ALA A 30 5.75 -5.52 -2.12
N PRO A 31 5.34 -5.26 -3.37
CA PRO A 31 5.98 -5.85 -4.53
C PRO A 31 7.43 -5.38 -4.71
N GLY A 32 8.40 -6.27 -4.49
CA GLY A 32 9.84 -5.98 -4.48
C GLY A 32 10.38 -5.74 -3.06
N GLY A 33 11.69 -5.88 -2.85
CA GLY A 33 12.33 -5.82 -1.51
C GLY A 33 12.18 -4.48 -0.77
N GLY A 34 13.11 -4.19 0.16
CA GLY A 34 13.06 -2.99 1.03
C GLY A 34 12.69 -1.68 0.30
N GLY A 35 11.86 -0.87 0.95
CA GLY A 35 11.41 0.44 0.47
C GLY A 35 11.18 1.39 1.64
N ASP A 36 11.09 2.69 1.36
CA ASP A 36 10.94 3.72 2.39
C ASP A 36 9.53 3.78 2.98
N ALA A 37 8.54 3.40 2.18
CA ALA A 37 7.16 3.20 2.63
C ALA A 37 6.44 2.18 1.76
N SER A 38 5.38 1.59 2.31
CA SER A 38 4.50 0.67 1.61
C SER A 38 3.08 0.77 2.14
N GLY A 39 2.12 0.26 1.37
CA GLY A 39 0.72 0.23 1.78
C GLY A 39 -0.17 -0.25 0.65
N THR A 40 -1.44 0.13 0.71
CA THR A 40 -2.43 -0.12 -0.35
C THR A 40 -2.91 1.20 -0.94
N MET A 41 -3.31 1.18 -2.22
CA MET A 41 -3.87 2.34 -2.90
C MET A 41 -5.06 1.96 -3.79
N PRO A 42 -6.05 2.84 -3.97
CA PRO A 42 -7.11 2.62 -4.94
C PRO A 42 -6.59 2.44 -6.36
N CYS A 43 -7.07 1.41 -7.04
CA CYS A 43 -6.69 1.08 -8.40
C CYS A 43 -7.80 0.36 -9.16
N SER A 44 -7.69 0.30 -10.49
CA SER A 44 -8.63 -0.44 -11.34
C SER A 44 -7.99 -0.84 -12.67
N ALA A 45 -8.62 -1.79 -13.36
CA ALA A 45 -8.22 -2.27 -14.68
C ALA A 45 -9.36 -2.06 -15.69
N GLY A 46 -9.03 -1.69 -16.93
CA GLY A 46 -9.97 -1.46 -18.03
C GLY A 46 -10.69 -0.10 -17.98
N GLU A 47 -11.11 0.34 -16.79
CA GLU A 47 -11.78 1.62 -16.56
C GLU A 47 -11.29 2.31 -15.27
N SER A 48 -11.47 3.63 -15.14
CA SER A 48 -11.01 4.44 -14.01
C SER A 48 -11.98 4.42 -12.81
N SER A 49 -12.46 3.24 -12.43
CA SER A 49 -13.40 3.01 -11.31
C SER A 49 -12.75 3.10 -9.92
N PHE A 50 -11.46 2.81 -9.80
CA PHE A 50 -10.73 2.71 -8.52
C PHE A 50 -11.40 1.79 -7.48
N ASP A 51 -12.05 0.71 -7.93
CA ASP A 51 -12.83 -0.23 -7.13
C ASP A 51 -11.99 -1.28 -6.38
N LYS A 52 -10.68 -1.34 -6.68
CA LYS A 52 -9.75 -2.32 -6.10
C LYS A 52 -8.70 -1.62 -5.24
N LEU A 53 -8.05 -2.41 -4.40
CA LEU A 53 -6.87 -1.98 -3.65
C LEU A 53 -5.64 -2.73 -4.21
N CYS A 54 -4.63 -1.98 -4.61
CA CYS A 54 -3.36 -2.49 -5.08
C CYS A 54 -2.29 -2.24 -4.02
N ASP A 55 -1.52 -3.27 -3.70
CA ASP A 55 -0.34 -3.11 -2.86
C ASP A 55 0.70 -2.26 -3.58
N TRP A 56 1.40 -1.43 -2.81
CA TRP A 56 2.47 -0.60 -3.32
C TRP A 56 3.62 -0.47 -2.34
N ARG A 57 4.79 -0.17 -2.90
CA ARG A 57 5.92 0.39 -2.16
C ARG A 57 6.52 1.54 -2.93
N VAL A 58 7.23 2.40 -2.21
CA VAL A 58 8.01 3.49 -2.78
C VAL A 58 9.46 3.38 -2.34
N THR A 59 10.37 3.62 -3.26
CA THR A 59 11.78 3.88 -2.98
C THR A 59 12.08 5.31 -3.42
N ARG A 60 12.29 6.19 -2.46
CA ARG A 60 12.68 7.58 -2.67
C ARG A 60 14.19 7.64 -2.95
N ARG A 61 14.57 8.54 -3.83
CA ARG A 61 15.94 8.77 -4.25
C ARG A 61 16.29 10.24 -4.01
N GLU A 62 17.59 10.54 -4.05
CA GLU A 62 18.07 11.91 -3.94
C GLU A 62 17.44 12.83 -5.01
N GLY A 63 17.35 14.12 -4.69
CA GLY A 63 16.78 15.11 -5.61
C GLY A 63 15.25 15.04 -5.73
N GLY A 64 14.55 14.39 -4.79
CA GLY A 64 13.08 14.31 -4.77
C GLY A 64 12.50 13.34 -5.81
N ALA A 65 13.31 12.45 -6.36
CA ALA A 65 12.86 11.38 -7.24
C ALA A 65 12.30 10.20 -6.41
N ALA A 66 11.39 9.42 -7.00
CA ALA A 66 10.84 8.24 -6.35
C ALA A 66 10.45 7.17 -7.37
N ASP A 67 10.69 5.91 -7.05
CA ASP A 67 10.20 4.77 -7.83
C ASP A 67 9.09 4.07 -7.03
N ILE A 68 7.89 4.04 -7.60
CA ILE A 68 6.69 3.46 -7.01
C ILE A 68 6.45 2.10 -7.67
N PHE A 69 6.49 1.05 -6.89
CA PHE A 69 6.23 -0.32 -7.31
C PHE A 69 4.82 -0.68 -6.88
N ILE A 70 3.98 -1.07 -7.82
CA ILE A 70 2.56 -1.30 -7.59
C ILE A 70 2.20 -2.69 -8.12
N THR A 71 1.52 -3.49 -7.32
CA THR A 71 0.95 -4.76 -7.79
C THR A 71 -0.14 -4.44 -8.81
N LYS A 72 -0.04 -5.01 -10.01
CA LYS A 72 -1.05 -4.75 -11.04
C LYS A 72 -2.43 -5.22 -10.58
N PRO A 73 -3.50 -4.45 -10.84
CA PRO A 73 -4.85 -4.83 -10.47
C PRO A 73 -5.26 -6.14 -11.13
N ALA A 74 -6.08 -6.94 -10.44
CA ALA A 74 -6.72 -8.11 -11.04
C ALA A 74 -7.54 -7.67 -12.26
N GLY A 75 -7.33 -8.34 -13.41
CA GLY A 75 -7.89 -7.95 -14.71
C GLY A 75 -6.95 -7.12 -15.59
N ALA A 76 -5.75 -6.77 -15.12
CA ALA A 76 -4.68 -6.28 -15.99
C ALA A 76 -4.25 -7.38 -16.99
N GLU A 77 -3.71 -6.97 -18.15
CA GLU A 77 -3.33 -7.91 -19.23
C GLU A 77 -2.32 -8.98 -18.81
N SER A 78 -1.53 -8.68 -17.78
CA SER A 78 -0.59 -9.61 -17.18
C SER A 78 -0.52 -9.39 -15.67
N PRO A 79 -0.42 -10.46 -14.86
CA PRO A 79 -0.05 -10.32 -13.47
C PRO A 79 1.38 -9.76 -13.36
N GLY A 80 1.70 -9.11 -12.24
CA GLY A 80 3.05 -8.65 -11.94
C GLY A 80 3.07 -7.28 -11.30
N THR A 81 4.25 -6.65 -11.37
CA THR A 81 4.52 -5.35 -10.74
C THR A 81 4.66 -4.27 -11.81
N ARG A 82 3.94 -3.16 -11.62
CA ARG A 82 4.15 -1.91 -12.36
C ARG A 82 5.17 -1.07 -11.60
N VAL A 83 6.16 -0.54 -12.31
CA VAL A 83 7.09 0.45 -11.76
C VAL A 83 6.82 1.79 -12.42
N ILE A 84 6.56 2.80 -11.60
CA ILE A 84 6.34 4.18 -12.00
C ILE A 84 7.45 5.02 -11.38
N SER A 85 8.25 5.66 -12.22
CA SER A 85 9.33 6.55 -11.80
C SER A 85 8.85 7.99 -11.84
N TYR A 86 8.99 8.67 -10.72
CA TYR A 86 8.78 10.11 -10.55
C TYR A 86 10.13 10.82 -10.48
N ALA A 87 10.31 11.86 -11.29
CA ALA A 87 11.46 12.74 -11.22
C ALA A 87 11.10 14.12 -11.81
N GLY A 88 11.55 15.19 -11.15
CA GLY A 88 11.39 16.56 -11.65
C GLY A 88 9.93 16.97 -11.92
N GLY A 89 8.97 16.47 -11.13
CA GLY A 89 7.55 16.78 -11.30
C GLY A 89 6.80 15.94 -12.34
N SER A 90 7.48 14.98 -12.98
CA SER A 90 6.91 14.15 -14.05
C SER A 90 6.93 12.67 -13.68
N PHE A 91 5.95 11.93 -14.18
CA PHE A 91 5.89 10.48 -14.06
C PHE A 91 6.28 9.81 -15.38
N SER A 92 6.89 8.65 -15.25
CA SER A 92 7.26 7.78 -16.36
C SER A 92 7.11 6.32 -15.94
N THR A 93 6.97 5.42 -16.90
CA THR A 93 6.90 3.98 -16.64
C THR A 93 8.15 3.30 -17.18
N THR A 94 8.53 2.18 -16.58
CA THR A 94 9.60 1.34 -17.15
C THR A 94 9.19 0.84 -18.53
N GLY A 95 10.05 1.09 -19.52
CA GLY A 95 9.80 0.71 -20.92
C GLY A 95 9.11 1.79 -21.77
N GLY A 96 8.89 2.99 -21.24
CA GLY A 96 8.36 4.13 -22.02
C GLY A 96 6.89 3.96 -22.40
N VAL A 97 6.14 3.18 -21.61
CA VAL A 97 4.72 2.95 -21.86
C VAL A 97 3.94 4.25 -21.64
N PRO A 98 3.08 4.67 -22.60
CA PRO A 98 2.31 5.88 -22.49
C PRO A 98 1.48 5.93 -21.20
N MET A 99 1.42 7.11 -20.59
CA MET A 99 0.62 7.32 -19.39
C MET A 99 -0.02 8.71 -19.37
N ASP A 100 -1.23 8.76 -18.82
CA ASP A 100 -1.97 9.96 -18.48
C ASP A 100 -1.72 10.28 -17.00
N VAL A 101 -1.51 11.56 -16.70
CA VAL A 101 -1.23 12.05 -15.36
C VAL A 101 -2.21 13.18 -15.05
N GLY A 102 -2.93 13.05 -13.95
CA GLY A 102 -3.78 14.10 -13.38
C GLY A 102 -3.43 14.35 -11.90
N LYS A 103 -3.57 15.60 -11.46
CA LYS A 103 -3.47 15.98 -10.04
C LYS A 103 -4.72 16.74 -9.62
N TYR A 104 -5.32 16.31 -8.51
CA TYR A 104 -6.52 16.90 -7.91
C TYR A 104 -6.22 17.21 -6.43
N GLY A 105 -5.85 18.45 -6.15
CA GLY A 105 -5.31 18.82 -4.83
C GLY A 105 -4.03 18.03 -4.52
N ASP A 106 -4.01 17.34 -3.39
CA ASP A 106 -2.89 16.49 -2.98
C ASP A 106 -2.99 15.06 -3.51
N THR A 107 -3.92 14.77 -4.41
CA THR A 107 -4.13 13.42 -4.96
C THR A 107 -3.65 13.34 -6.41
N TRP A 108 -2.80 12.36 -6.68
CA TRP A 108 -2.41 11.97 -8.02
C TRP A 108 -3.34 10.90 -8.57
N VAL A 109 -3.62 10.99 -9.87
CA VAL A 109 -4.36 10.00 -10.65
C VAL A 109 -3.53 9.68 -11.88
N LEU A 110 -3.15 8.41 -12.03
CA LEU A 110 -2.36 7.92 -13.15
C LEU A 110 -3.17 6.93 -13.97
N GLY A 111 -3.12 7.04 -15.30
CA GLY A 111 -3.66 6.07 -16.24
C GLY A 111 -2.57 5.52 -17.15
N VAL A 112 -2.20 4.25 -17.02
CA VAL A 112 -1.17 3.62 -17.87
C VAL A 112 -1.85 2.90 -19.04
N GLN A 113 -1.51 3.30 -20.27
CA GLN A 113 -2.14 2.84 -21.52
C GLN A 113 -3.67 2.89 -21.53
N ASN A 114 -4.28 3.78 -20.73
CA ASN A 114 -5.72 3.82 -20.52
C ASN A 114 -6.32 2.43 -20.14
N ARG A 115 -5.55 1.61 -19.42
CA ARG A 115 -5.91 0.25 -18.98
C ARG A 115 -5.67 0.00 -17.51
N GLU A 116 -4.61 0.56 -16.94
CA GLU A 116 -4.34 0.47 -15.50
C GLU A 116 -4.52 1.87 -14.90
N PHE A 117 -5.33 1.99 -13.85
CA PHE A 117 -5.57 3.28 -13.20
C PHE A 117 -5.18 3.20 -11.73
N TYR A 118 -4.47 4.23 -11.25
CA TYR A 118 -3.93 4.31 -9.90
C TYR A 118 -4.22 5.67 -9.28
N ARG A 119 -4.58 5.70 -8.00
CA ARG A 119 -4.82 6.93 -7.25
C ARG A 119 -4.10 6.90 -5.92
N PHE A 120 -3.31 7.92 -5.62
CA PHE A 120 -2.55 8.00 -4.38
C PHE A 120 -2.23 9.45 -3.97
N PRO A 121 -1.99 9.72 -2.68
CA PRO A 121 -1.66 11.07 -2.22
C PRO A 121 -0.19 11.45 -2.55
N ASP A 122 0.08 12.75 -2.65
CA ASP A 122 1.42 13.33 -2.87
C ASP A 122 2.45 12.85 -1.84
N SER A 123 1.99 12.58 -0.61
CA SER A 123 2.81 12.05 0.50
C SER A 123 3.45 10.70 0.21
N VAL A 124 2.92 9.92 -0.75
CA VAL A 124 3.62 8.72 -1.25
C VAL A 124 5.00 9.10 -1.78
N ILE A 125 5.11 10.22 -2.49
CA ILE A 125 6.36 10.70 -3.06
C ILE A 125 7.17 11.48 -2.04
N THR A 126 6.56 12.46 -1.36
CA THR A 126 7.32 13.40 -0.51
C THR A 126 7.73 12.82 0.84
N GLY A 127 7.01 11.81 1.33
CA GLY A 127 7.00 11.51 2.76
C GLY A 127 6.13 12.55 3.49
N GLY A 128 5.36 12.08 4.47
CA GLY A 128 4.58 12.96 5.34
C GLY A 128 5.43 13.66 6.39
#